data_AF-A0A1F9DXE6-F1
#
_entry.id   AF-A0A1F9DXE6-F1
#
_cell.length_a   1.000
_cell.length_b   1.000
_cell.length_c   1.000
_cell.angle_alpha   90.00
_cell.angle_beta   90.00
_cell.angle_gamma   90.00
#
_symmetry.space_group_name_H-M   'P 1'
#
loop_
_entity.id
_entity.type
_entity.pdbx_description
1 polymer ?
#
loop_
_entity_poly.entity_id
_entity_poly.type
_entity_poly.pdbx_seq_one_letter_code
_entity_poly.pdbx_strand_id
1 'polypeptide(L)'
;MTLSQFLSLLNKRTDEYGGSLENSLRIVMEIYEVTRKALGKGFVLGVRINGDDLVMGGNTLLHSTEISMRLAAAGIDYLSISCGGQWEDALPPKLGEPPSAYRGYSGLRCWPRAWDPDGANVYLAEGICKAICKVGYSIPVIAAGKIPMPGLAEEILQEGKADLIGLGRPLLCDPDWVKKAMEGREKEIVRCIYCNHCAEVNDLFQTTTCIQWPQGYINAPLPFFPKQKRSEKKLSKVSGNPTC
;
A
#
# COMPACT_ATOMS: atom_id res chain seq x y z
N MET A 1 11.47 -0.80 -16.28
CA MET A 1 11.25 -2.02 -15.49
C MET A 1 11.49 -1.70 -14.04
N THR A 2 10.48 -1.82 -13.17
CA THR A 2 10.60 -1.57 -11.73
C THR A 2 11.08 -2.81 -10.99
N LEU A 3 11.48 -2.69 -9.71
CA LEU A 3 11.86 -3.86 -8.90
C LEU A 3 10.71 -4.87 -8.76
N SER A 4 9.44 -4.42 -8.70
CA SER A 4 8.28 -5.31 -8.69
C SER A 4 8.19 -6.19 -9.93
N GLN A 5 8.57 -5.65 -11.10
CA GLN A 5 8.53 -6.40 -12.37
C GLN A 5 9.63 -7.46 -12.46
N PHE A 6 10.78 -7.27 -11.80
CA PHE A 6 11.78 -8.35 -11.69
C PHE A 6 11.27 -9.51 -10.85
N LEU A 7 10.55 -9.21 -9.75
CA LEU A 7 9.99 -10.23 -8.87
C LEU A 7 8.77 -10.95 -9.45
N SER A 8 8.08 -10.36 -10.42
CA SER A 8 6.86 -10.94 -10.99
C SER A 8 7.15 -12.21 -11.80
N LEU A 9 6.24 -13.19 -11.75
CA LEU A 9 6.25 -14.35 -12.66
C LEU A 9 6.12 -13.97 -14.15
N LEU A 10 5.73 -12.74 -14.43
CA LEU A 10 5.68 -12.16 -15.76
C LEU A 10 7.05 -11.69 -16.25
N ASN A 11 8.10 -11.74 -15.41
CA ASN A 11 9.48 -11.57 -15.84
C ASN A 11 9.91 -12.72 -16.77
N LYS A 12 10.01 -12.43 -18.08
CA LYS A 12 10.42 -13.41 -19.11
C LYS A 12 11.88 -13.31 -19.52
N ARG A 13 12.72 -12.67 -18.70
CA ARG A 13 14.16 -12.61 -18.96
C ARG A 13 14.77 -14.01 -18.91
N THR A 14 15.77 -14.23 -19.76
CA THR A 14 16.53 -15.49 -19.85
C THR A 14 17.97 -15.34 -19.36
N ASP A 15 18.33 -14.16 -18.85
CA ASP A 15 19.62 -13.91 -18.21
C ASP A 15 19.57 -14.18 -16.70
N GLU A 16 20.65 -13.84 -15.99
CA GLU A 16 20.80 -14.07 -14.55
C GLU A 16 19.80 -13.34 -13.65
N TYR A 17 18.92 -12.49 -14.22
CA TYR A 17 17.89 -11.75 -13.49
C TYR A 17 16.44 -12.21 -13.82
N GLY A 18 16.27 -13.39 -14.44
CA GLY A 18 14.94 -13.98 -14.66
C GLY A 18 14.93 -15.49 -14.76
N GLY A 19 13.75 -16.04 -15.03
CA GLY A 19 13.49 -17.47 -15.10
C GLY A 19 13.22 -18.08 -13.72
N SER A 20 14.28 -18.34 -12.94
CA SER A 20 14.12 -18.88 -11.58
C SER A 20 13.75 -17.78 -10.57
N LEU A 21 13.16 -18.16 -9.44
CA LEU A 21 12.91 -17.23 -8.35
C LEU A 21 14.21 -16.63 -7.80
N GLU A 22 15.28 -17.43 -7.70
CA GLU A 22 16.61 -16.98 -7.27
C GLU A 22 17.14 -15.85 -8.17
N ASN A 23 17.06 -16.03 -9.48
CA ASN A 23 17.47 -15.01 -10.44
C ASN A 23 16.58 -13.77 -10.37
N SER A 24 15.27 -13.96 -10.23
CA SER A 24 14.30 -12.85 -10.14
C SER A 24 14.53 -12.00 -8.89
N LEU A 25 14.91 -12.63 -7.77
CA LEU A 25 15.26 -11.95 -6.51
C LEU A 25 16.64 -11.28 -6.54
N ARG A 26 17.56 -11.74 -7.39
CA ARG A 26 18.97 -11.32 -7.43
C ARG A 26 19.15 -9.82 -7.32
N ILE A 27 18.46 -9.04 -8.17
CA ILE A 27 18.60 -7.57 -8.16
C ILE A 27 18.16 -6.94 -6.85
N VAL A 28 17.10 -7.47 -6.21
CA VAL A 28 16.61 -6.96 -4.93
C VAL A 28 17.61 -7.28 -3.82
N MET A 29 18.21 -8.48 -3.86
CA MET A 29 19.21 -8.92 -2.90
C MET A 29 20.51 -8.12 -3.03
N GLU A 30 21.01 -7.91 -4.24
CA GLU A 30 22.21 -7.10 -4.50
C GLU A 30 22.02 -5.65 -4.04
N ILE A 31 20.86 -5.04 -4.33
CA ILE A 31 20.53 -3.69 -3.84
C ILE A 31 20.50 -3.67 -2.31
N TYR A 32 19.85 -4.66 -1.69
CA TYR A 32 19.79 -4.77 -0.23
C TYR A 32 21.19 -4.89 0.38
N GLU A 33 22.04 -5.77 -0.13
CA GLU A 33 23.40 -6.00 0.38
C GLU A 33 24.28 -4.76 0.26
N VAL A 34 24.27 -4.10 -0.89
CA VAL A 34 25.04 -2.86 -1.11
C VAL A 34 24.55 -1.75 -0.19
N THR A 35 23.22 -1.58 -0.07
CA THR A 35 22.62 -0.56 0.80
C THR A 35 22.92 -0.85 2.27
N ARG A 36 22.79 -2.10 2.71
CA ARG A 36 23.12 -2.55 4.06
C ARG A 36 24.59 -2.32 4.39
N LYS A 37 25.50 -2.60 3.45
CA LYS A 37 26.93 -2.35 3.63
C LYS A 37 27.24 -0.86 3.78
N ALA A 38 26.55 -0.01 3.02
CA ALA A 38 26.74 1.44 3.08
C ALA A 38 26.19 2.07 4.37
N LEU A 39 25.03 1.61 4.85
CA LEU A 39 24.34 2.18 6.03
C LEU A 39 24.80 1.55 7.36
N GLY A 40 25.34 0.33 7.32
CA GLY A 40 25.70 -0.45 8.49
C GLY A 40 24.50 -1.14 9.16
N LYS A 41 24.78 -1.89 10.23
CA LYS A 41 23.76 -2.69 10.96
C LYS A 41 22.86 -1.86 11.89
N GLY A 42 23.25 -0.63 12.23
CA GLY A 42 22.49 0.23 13.15
C GLY A 42 21.32 0.97 12.49
N PHE A 43 21.21 0.93 11.17
CA PHE A 43 20.17 1.61 10.41
C PHE A 43 19.03 0.65 10.06
N VAL A 44 17.77 1.04 10.26
CA VAL A 44 16.62 0.19 9.89
C VAL A 44 16.40 0.22 8.37
N LEU A 45 16.47 -0.93 7.73
CA LEU A 45 16.29 -1.13 6.30
C LEU A 45 15.32 -2.29 6.06
N GLY A 46 14.10 -1.96 5.64
CA GLY A 46 13.07 -2.92 5.25
C GLY A 46 12.79 -2.90 3.76
N VAL A 47 11.96 -3.85 3.32
CA VAL A 47 11.55 -3.99 1.91
C VAL A 47 10.04 -3.93 1.83
N ARG A 48 9.52 -3.16 0.86
CA ARG A 48 8.10 -3.13 0.53
C ARG A 48 7.83 -3.96 -0.72
N ILE A 49 6.93 -4.94 -0.61
CA ILE A 49 6.58 -5.85 -1.71
C ILE A 49 5.06 -5.94 -1.89
N ASN A 50 4.65 -6.47 -3.03
CA ASN A 50 3.27 -6.89 -3.24
C ASN A 50 3.05 -8.28 -2.65
N GLY A 51 2.01 -8.43 -1.83
CA GLY A 51 1.50 -9.73 -1.40
C GLY A 51 0.76 -10.46 -2.52
N ASP A 52 0.17 -9.71 -3.46
CA ASP A 52 -0.45 -10.23 -4.67
C ASP A 52 -0.30 -9.18 -5.78
N ASP A 53 0.10 -9.60 -6.97
CA ASP A 53 0.24 -8.72 -8.13
C ASP A 53 -1.12 -8.34 -8.73
N LEU A 54 -2.15 -9.13 -8.47
CA LEU A 54 -3.52 -8.91 -8.92
C LEU A 54 -3.64 -8.75 -10.44
N VAL A 55 -2.80 -9.50 -11.16
CA VAL A 55 -2.82 -9.63 -12.61
C VAL A 55 -2.76 -11.11 -12.98
N MET A 56 -3.31 -11.45 -14.14
CA MET A 56 -3.28 -12.83 -14.63
C MET A 56 -1.84 -13.30 -14.85
N GLY A 57 -1.47 -14.43 -14.24
CA GLY A 57 -0.14 -15.00 -14.32
C GLY A 57 0.94 -14.26 -13.50
N GLY A 58 0.57 -13.25 -12.70
CA GLY A 58 1.46 -12.59 -11.76
C GLY A 58 1.66 -13.37 -10.45
N ASN A 59 2.44 -12.80 -9.53
CA ASN A 59 2.60 -13.38 -8.19
C ASN A 59 1.28 -13.38 -7.43
N THR A 60 1.02 -14.49 -6.75
CA THR A 60 -0.05 -14.63 -5.76
C THR A 60 0.54 -14.61 -4.35
N LEU A 61 -0.32 -14.63 -3.33
CA LEU A 61 0.10 -14.77 -1.93
C LEU A 61 1.05 -15.95 -1.67
N LEU A 62 0.89 -17.05 -2.43
CA LEU A 62 1.80 -18.20 -2.35
C LEU A 62 3.23 -17.83 -2.73
N HIS A 63 3.40 -17.08 -3.83
CA HIS A 63 4.70 -16.70 -4.36
C HIS A 63 5.35 -15.60 -3.53
N SER A 64 4.56 -14.59 -3.13
CA SER A 64 5.03 -13.51 -2.28
C SER A 64 5.42 -13.98 -0.88
N THR A 65 4.81 -15.06 -0.38
CA THR A 65 5.23 -15.74 0.84
C THR A 65 6.64 -16.34 0.71
N GLU A 66 6.93 -17.05 -0.38
CA GLU A 66 8.27 -17.60 -0.62
C GLU A 66 9.32 -16.48 -0.75
N ILE A 67 8.99 -15.41 -1.49
CA ILE A 67 9.82 -14.19 -1.58
C ILE A 67 10.08 -13.62 -0.19
N SER A 68 9.04 -13.48 0.62
CA SER A 68 9.14 -12.91 1.97
C SER A 68 10.06 -13.73 2.88
N MET A 69 10.00 -15.05 2.80
CA MET A 69 10.88 -15.94 3.56
C MET A 69 12.34 -15.83 3.11
N ARG A 70 12.61 -15.67 1.81
CA ARG A 70 13.98 -15.43 1.29
C ARG A 70 14.53 -14.09 1.77
N LEU A 71 13.71 -13.04 1.74
CA LEU A 71 14.10 -11.73 2.27
C LEU A 71 14.35 -11.78 3.77
N ALA A 72 13.49 -12.46 4.54
CA ALA A 72 13.67 -12.68 5.98
C ALA A 72 14.98 -13.41 6.28
N ALA A 73 15.32 -14.44 5.50
CA ALA A 73 16.57 -15.19 5.62
C ALA A 73 17.82 -14.32 5.40
N ALA A 74 17.72 -13.29 4.55
CA ALA A 74 18.78 -12.30 4.34
C ALA A 74 18.89 -11.26 5.46
N GLY A 75 17.99 -11.29 6.45
CA GLY A 75 18.05 -10.43 7.62
C GLY A 75 17.61 -8.99 7.33
N ILE A 76 16.60 -8.79 6.49
CA ILE A 76 15.91 -7.49 6.38
C ILE A 76 15.25 -7.13 7.72
N ASP A 77 15.11 -5.84 8.01
CA ASP A 77 14.60 -5.43 9.33
C ASP A 77 13.08 -5.42 9.42
N TYR A 78 12.35 -5.27 8.30
CA TYR A 78 10.90 -5.39 8.24
C TYR A 78 10.40 -5.61 6.81
N LEU A 79 9.18 -6.14 6.68
CA LEU A 79 8.42 -6.18 5.43
C LEU A 79 7.23 -5.24 5.47
N SER A 80 7.01 -4.48 4.41
CA SER A 80 5.76 -3.74 4.21
C SER A 80 4.97 -4.35 3.06
N ILE A 81 3.71 -4.72 3.32
CA ILE A 81 2.90 -5.46 2.36
C ILE A 81 1.90 -4.54 1.68
N SER A 82 1.94 -4.54 0.35
CA SER A 82 1.00 -3.87 -0.56
C SER A 82 0.37 -4.90 -1.50
N CYS A 83 -0.33 -4.46 -2.53
CA CYS A 83 -0.74 -5.31 -3.65
C CYS A 83 -0.92 -4.48 -4.92
N GLY A 84 -0.93 -5.15 -6.07
CA GLY A 84 -1.29 -4.55 -7.35
C GLY A 84 -0.38 -3.41 -7.83
N GLY A 85 -0.92 -2.54 -8.69
CA GLY A 85 -0.17 -1.45 -9.30
C GLY A 85 0.83 -1.93 -10.35
N GLN A 86 0.35 -2.81 -11.24
CA GLN A 86 1.16 -3.48 -12.25
C GLN A 86 1.01 -2.84 -13.63
N TRP A 87 2.07 -2.86 -14.42
CA TRP A 87 2.04 -2.31 -15.78
C TRP A 87 1.39 -3.27 -16.78
N GLU A 88 1.37 -4.56 -16.45
CA GLU A 88 0.92 -5.64 -17.31
C GLU A 88 -0.59 -5.64 -17.54
N ASP A 89 -1.38 -5.06 -16.62
CA ASP A 89 -2.82 -4.82 -16.79
C ASP A 89 -3.19 -3.34 -16.91
N ALA A 90 -2.19 -2.46 -17.04
CA ALA A 90 -2.41 -1.04 -17.15
C ALA A 90 -3.10 -0.68 -18.48
N LEU A 91 -4.28 -0.07 -18.40
CA LEU A 91 -5.03 0.46 -19.52
C LEU A 91 -4.26 1.64 -20.16
N PRO A 92 -4.36 1.81 -21.49
CA PRO A 92 -3.77 2.94 -22.18
C PRO A 92 -4.18 4.28 -21.53
N PRO A 93 -3.26 5.26 -21.45
CA PRO A 93 -3.60 6.58 -20.96
C PRO A 93 -4.67 7.21 -21.85
N LYS A 94 -5.57 8.01 -21.26
CA LYS A 94 -6.48 8.85 -22.06
C LYS A 94 -5.67 9.99 -22.67
N LEU A 95 -6.19 10.56 -23.76
CA LEU A 95 -5.55 11.71 -24.40
C LEU A 95 -5.37 12.86 -23.39
N GLY A 96 -4.12 13.30 -23.21
CA GLY A 96 -3.77 14.39 -22.29
C GLY A 96 -3.53 13.96 -20.84
N GLU A 97 -3.66 12.68 -20.51
CA GLU A 97 -3.34 12.13 -19.19
C GLU A 97 -2.05 11.30 -19.25
N PRO A 98 -1.22 11.30 -18.18
CA PRO A 98 -0.02 10.50 -18.16
C PRO A 98 -0.30 8.99 -17.97
N PRO A 99 0.64 8.11 -18.34
CA PRO A 99 0.53 6.68 -18.06
C PRO A 99 0.62 6.41 -16.55
N SER A 100 -0.16 5.44 -16.06
CA SER A 100 -0.18 5.04 -14.65
C SER A 100 -0.34 3.52 -14.53
N ALA A 101 0.52 2.89 -13.73
CA ALA A 101 0.45 1.46 -13.39
C ALA A 101 -0.79 1.10 -12.56
N TYR A 102 -1.55 2.10 -12.10
CA TYR A 102 -2.74 1.91 -11.29
C TYR A 102 -4.04 2.01 -12.12
N ARG A 103 -3.93 2.10 -13.44
CA ARG A 103 -5.07 2.03 -14.36
C ARG A 103 -5.37 0.60 -14.74
N GLY A 104 -6.01 -0.17 -13.89
CA GLY A 104 -6.31 -1.57 -14.21
C GLY A 104 -7.08 -2.21 -13.08
N TYR A 105 -7.24 -3.53 -13.16
CA TYR A 105 -7.80 -4.29 -12.06
C TYR A 105 -6.84 -4.29 -10.86
N SER A 106 -5.54 -4.47 -11.10
CA SER A 106 -4.50 -4.44 -10.07
C SER A 106 -4.48 -3.09 -9.34
N GLY A 107 -4.61 -1.98 -10.07
CA GLY A 107 -4.68 -0.64 -9.51
C GLY A 107 -5.96 -0.35 -8.73
N LEU A 108 -7.12 -0.80 -9.25
CA LEU A 108 -8.40 -0.69 -8.55
C LEU A 108 -8.34 -1.37 -7.18
N ARG A 109 -7.72 -2.54 -7.11
CA ARG A 109 -7.55 -3.32 -5.87
C ARG A 109 -6.42 -2.82 -4.97
N CYS A 110 -5.36 -2.23 -5.54
CA CYS A 110 -4.29 -1.56 -4.78
C CYS A 110 -4.85 -0.38 -3.97
N TRP A 111 -5.87 0.31 -4.49
CA TRP A 111 -6.51 1.44 -3.83
C TRP A 111 -7.98 1.18 -3.51
N PRO A 112 -8.27 0.38 -2.45
CA PRO A 112 -9.64 0.08 -2.05
C PRO A 112 -10.47 1.37 -1.91
N ARG A 113 -11.64 1.39 -2.53
CA ARG A 113 -12.56 2.53 -2.57
C ARG A 113 -13.57 2.45 -1.44
N ALA A 114 -14.46 3.43 -1.35
CA ALA A 114 -15.47 3.53 -0.30
C ALA A 114 -16.31 2.24 -0.15
N TRP A 115 -16.64 1.56 -1.24
CA TRP A 115 -17.47 0.35 -1.26
C TRP A 115 -16.73 -0.96 -0.96
N ASP A 116 -15.40 -0.99 -1.02
CA ASP A 116 -14.63 -2.16 -0.60
C ASP A 116 -14.80 -2.38 0.92
N PRO A 117 -14.63 -3.60 1.45
CA PRO A 117 -14.63 -3.80 2.90
C PRO A 117 -13.44 -3.10 3.55
N ASP A 118 -13.62 -2.57 4.76
CA ASP A 118 -12.47 -2.16 5.58
C ASP A 118 -11.57 -3.39 5.84
N GLY A 119 -10.25 -3.21 5.84
CA GLY A 119 -9.30 -4.31 5.93
C GLY A 119 -9.11 -5.12 4.64
N ALA A 120 -9.62 -4.65 3.49
CA ALA A 120 -9.65 -5.37 2.20
C ALA A 120 -8.37 -6.11 1.79
N ASN A 121 -7.19 -5.61 2.16
CA ASN A 121 -5.89 -6.22 1.77
C ASN A 121 -5.09 -6.77 2.96
N VAL A 122 -5.64 -6.74 4.18
CA VAL A 122 -4.93 -7.16 5.40
C VAL A 122 -4.56 -8.65 5.37
N TYR A 123 -5.39 -9.47 4.72
CA TYR A 123 -5.15 -10.91 4.57
C TYR A 123 -3.79 -11.25 3.93
N LEU A 124 -3.24 -10.33 3.12
CA LEU A 124 -1.92 -10.52 2.50
C LEU A 124 -0.80 -10.45 3.52
N ALA A 125 -0.85 -9.46 4.41
CA ALA A 125 0.10 -9.35 5.51
C ALA A 125 -0.06 -10.53 6.47
N GLU A 126 -1.30 -10.91 6.79
CA GLU A 126 -1.59 -12.05 7.67
C GLU A 126 -1.00 -13.36 7.15
N GLY A 127 -1.18 -13.66 5.86
CA GLY A 127 -0.62 -14.85 5.24
C GLY A 127 0.91 -14.89 5.31
N ILE A 128 1.56 -13.75 5.06
CA ILE A 128 3.00 -13.59 5.13
C ILE A 128 3.51 -13.73 6.57
N CYS A 129 2.85 -13.09 7.56
CA CYS A 129 3.19 -13.23 8.98
C CYS A 129 3.19 -14.70 9.40
N LYS A 130 2.09 -15.41 9.10
CA LYS A 130 1.94 -16.83 9.44
C LYS A 130 3.04 -17.69 8.85
N ALA A 131 3.44 -17.42 7.61
CA ALA A 131 4.49 -18.18 6.94
C ALA A 131 5.88 -17.90 7.52
N ILE A 132 6.22 -16.63 7.76
CA ILE A 132 7.50 -16.21 8.37
C ILE A 132 7.65 -16.81 9.76
N CYS A 133 6.61 -16.72 10.60
CA CYS A 133 6.59 -17.33 11.93
C CYS A 133 6.76 -18.85 11.87
N LYS A 134 6.11 -19.53 10.90
CA LYS A 134 6.19 -20.99 10.74
C LYS A 134 7.61 -21.48 10.47
N VAL A 135 8.45 -20.68 9.81
CA VAL A 135 9.86 -21.03 9.53
C VAL A 135 10.84 -20.47 10.56
N GLY A 136 10.34 -19.89 11.66
CA GLY A 136 11.14 -19.45 12.80
C GLY A 136 11.79 -18.07 12.65
N TYR A 137 11.37 -17.27 11.66
CA TYR A 137 11.79 -15.86 11.57
C TYR A 137 10.86 -14.96 12.39
N SER A 138 11.38 -13.83 12.85
CA SER A 138 10.68 -12.86 13.70
C SER A 138 10.72 -11.44 13.14
N ILE A 139 10.84 -11.29 11.82
CA ILE A 139 10.89 -9.96 11.20
C ILE A 139 9.49 -9.30 11.25
N PRO A 140 9.38 -8.04 11.68
CA PRO A 140 8.10 -7.33 11.68
C PRO A 140 7.49 -7.21 10.28
N VAL A 141 6.18 -7.44 10.18
CA VAL A 141 5.39 -7.26 8.96
C VAL A 141 4.37 -6.13 9.16
N ILE A 142 4.37 -5.18 8.22
CA ILE A 142 3.49 -4.02 8.20
C ILE A 142 2.29 -4.28 7.28
N ALA A 143 1.08 -4.25 7.81
CA ALA A 143 -0.16 -4.33 7.04
C ALA A 143 -0.64 -2.96 6.54
N ALA A 144 -0.93 -2.87 5.24
CA ALA A 144 -1.69 -1.77 4.66
C ALA A 144 -2.85 -2.35 3.83
N GLY A 145 -4.05 -1.76 3.94
CA GLY A 145 -5.20 -2.33 3.23
C GLY A 145 -6.55 -1.82 3.65
N LYS A 146 -6.76 -0.49 3.57
CA LYS A 146 -8.00 0.19 4.00
C LYS A 146 -8.28 0.04 5.51
N ILE A 147 -7.44 0.68 6.33
CA ILE A 147 -7.58 0.70 7.79
C ILE A 147 -7.98 2.13 8.21
N PRO A 148 -9.28 2.48 8.25
CA PRO A 148 -9.75 3.85 8.48
C PRO A 148 -9.59 4.35 9.91
N MET A 149 -9.82 3.48 10.88
CA MET A 149 -10.05 3.84 12.28
C MET A 149 -9.14 3.04 13.23
N PRO A 150 -8.77 3.61 14.39
CA PRO A 150 -7.89 2.95 15.34
C PRO A 150 -8.43 1.61 15.85
N GLY A 151 -9.73 1.48 16.08
CA GLY A 151 -10.32 0.21 16.51
C GLY A 151 -10.00 -0.98 15.58
N LEU A 152 -10.06 -0.80 14.26
CA LEU A 152 -9.66 -1.86 13.32
C LEU A 152 -8.14 -2.08 13.30
N ALA A 153 -7.35 -1.01 13.46
CA ALA A 153 -5.90 -1.14 13.56
C ALA A 153 -5.51 -1.99 14.78
N GLU A 154 -6.17 -1.77 15.92
CA GLU A 154 -5.98 -2.51 17.15
C GLU A 154 -6.42 -3.98 17.00
N GLU A 155 -7.59 -4.24 16.40
CA GLU A 155 -8.06 -5.61 16.10
C GLU A 155 -7.02 -6.40 15.28
N ILE A 156 -6.46 -5.79 14.23
CA ILE A 156 -5.44 -6.42 13.37
C ILE A 156 -4.19 -6.80 14.18
N LEU A 157 -3.74 -5.93 15.09
CA LEU A 157 -2.57 -6.18 15.94
C LEU A 157 -2.85 -7.26 16.99
N GLN A 158 -3.99 -7.18 17.68
CA GLN A 158 -4.38 -8.14 18.72
C GLN A 158 -4.56 -9.57 18.18
N GLU A 159 -5.06 -9.69 16.94
CA GLU A 159 -5.22 -10.97 16.27
C GLU A 159 -3.93 -11.50 15.64
N GLY A 160 -2.81 -10.76 15.73
CA GLY A 160 -1.53 -11.16 15.15
C GLY A 160 -1.54 -11.22 13.62
N LYS A 161 -2.43 -10.46 12.98
CA LYS A 161 -2.50 -10.36 11.51
C LYS A 161 -1.36 -9.52 10.92
N ALA A 162 -0.73 -8.69 11.74
CA ALA A 162 0.47 -7.92 11.44
C ALA A 162 1.13 -7.43 12.74
N ASP A 163 2.40 -7.04 12.66
CA ASP A 163 3.13 -6.47 13.80
C ASP A 163 3.02 -4.94 13.84
N LEU A 164 2.74 -4.31 12.69
CA LEU A 164 2.65 -2.87 12.52
C LEU A 164 1.57 -2.50 11.50
N ILE A 165 1.04 -1.27 11.63
CA ILE A 165 -0.01 -0.74 10.77
C ILE A 165 0.54 0.35 9.86
N GLY A 166 0.41 0.15 8.55
CA GLY A 166 0.77 1.11 7.51
C GLY A 166 -0.43 1.99 7.12
N LEU A 167 -0.34 3.29 7.41
CA LEU A 167 -1.38 4.27 7.09
C LEU A 167 -0.88 5.26 6.03
N GLY A 168 -1.71 5.48 4.99
CA GLY A 168 -1.48 6.52 3.98
C GLY A 168 -2.61 7.54 3.97
N ARG A 169 -3.70 7.22 3.25
CA ARG A 169 -4.88 8.09 3.11
C ARG A 169 -5.49 8.58 4.43
N PRO A 170 -5.54 7.78 5.52
CA PRO A 170 -5.98 8.27 6.83
C PRO A 170 -5.11 9.41 7.37
N LEU A 171 -3.77 9.31 7.29
CA LEU A 171 -2.85 10.35 7.75
C LEU A 171 -2.87 11.59 6.85
N LEU A 172 -3.07 11.41 5.55
CA LEU A 172 -3.31 12.55 4.66
C LEU A 172 -4.61 13.28 5.05
N CYS A 173 -5.68 12.53 5.32
CA CYS A 173 -6.97 13.12 5.70
C CYS A 173 -6.87 13.86 7.04
N ASP A 174 -6.26 13.25 8.04
CA ASP A 174 -6.14 13.76 9.40
C ASP A 174 -4.73 13.49 9.96
N PRO A 175 -3.83 14.49 9.96
CA PRO A 175 -2.48 14.32 10.48
C PRO A 175 -2.42 14.01 11.98
N ASP A 176 -3.46 14.41 12.74
CA ASP A 176 -3.56 14.14 14.18
C ASP A 176 -4.12 12.74 14.48
N TRP A 177 -4.37 11.89 13.48
CA TRP A 177 -5.00 10.56 13.64
C TRP A 177 -4.31 9.72 14.72
N VAL A 178 -2.97 9.63 14.68
CA VAL A 178 -2.19 8.82 15.65
C VAL A 178 -2.28 9.40 17.05
N LYS A 179 -2.13 10.73 17.17
CA LYS A 179 -2.23 11.44 18.44
C LYS A 179 -3.61 11.25 19.07
N LYS A 180 -4.67 11.39 18.27
CA LYS A 180 -6.06 11.18 18.72
C LYS A 180 -6.31 9.75 19.15
N ALA A 181 -5.78 8.77 18.43
CA ALA A 181 -5.87 7.36 18.80
C ALA A 181 -5.21 7.11 20.16
N MET A 182 -3.97 7.56 20.34
CA MET A 182 -3.22 7.41 21.59
C MET A 182 -3.90 8.08 22.79
N GLU A 183 -4.59 9.20 22.58
CA GLU A 183 -5.30 9.95 23.62
C GLU A 183 -6.76 9.49 23.82
N GLY A 184 -7.22 8.42 23.15
CA GLY A 184 -8.60 7.92 23.24
C GLY A 184 -9.65 8.86 22.62
N ARG A 185 -9.23 9.82 21.80
CA ARG A 185 -10.08 10.83 21.14
C ARG A 185 -10.54 10.38 19.75
N GLU A 186 -10.87 9.10 19.57
CA GLU A 186 -11.22 8.55 18.24
C GLU A 186 -12.41 9.25 17.57
N LYS A 187 -13.37 9.75 18.37
CA LYS A 187 -14.53 10.51 17.89
C LYS A 187 -14.15 11.84 17.22
N GLU A 188 -12.92 12.33 17.46
CA GLU A 188 -12.38 13.56 16.89
C GLU A 188 -11.56 13.31 15.62
N ILE A 189 -11.42 12.06 15.18
CA ILE A 189 -10.74 11.71 13.94
C ILE A 189 -11.63 12.05 12.74
N VAL A 190 -11.07 12.79 11.78
CA VAL A 190 -11.69 12.99 10.47
C VAL A 190 -11.40 11.78 9.61
N ARG A 191 -12.33 10.81 9.65
CA ARG A 191 -12.24 9.55 8.92
C ARG A 191 -12.08 9.78 7.41
N CYS A 192 -11.05 9.17 6.83
CA CYS A 192 -10.92 9.09 5.38
C CYS A 192 -12.11 8.31 4.79
N ILE A 193 -12.75 8.86 3.75
CA ILE A 193 -13.91 8.24 3.09
C ILE A 193 -13.53 7.39 1.87
N TYR A 194 -12.23 7.21 1.59
CA TYR A 194 -11.75 6.37 0.49
C TYR A 194 -12.34 6.75 -0.88
N CYS A 195 -12.47 8.06 -1.12
CA CYS A 195 -12.95 8.61 -2.41
C CYS A 195 -11.94 8.50 -3.55
N ASN A 196 -10.66 8.26 -3.23
CA ASN A 196 -9.51 8.24 -4.14
C ASN A 196 -9.17 9.54 -4.87
N HIS A 197 -9.82 10.67 -4.57
CA HIS A 197 -9.44 12.01 -5.08
C HIS A 197 -7.93 12.28 -4.97
N CYS A 198 -7.33 11.96 -3.81
CA CYS A 198 -5.89 12.13 -3.60
C CYS A 198 -5.01 11.34 -4.57
N ALA A 199 -5.44 10.12 -4.95
CA ALA A 199 -4.73 9.30 -5.93
C ALA A 199 -4.99 9.82 -7.35
N GLU A 200 -6.21 10.23 -7.66
CA GLU A 200 -6.58 10.78 -8.98
C GLU A 200 -5.79 12.06 -9.31
N VAL A 201 -5.67 13.00 -8.38
CA VAL A 201 -4.85 14.20 -8.60
C VAL A 201 -3.35 13.89 -8.67
N ASN A 202 -2.89 12.91 -7.89
CA ASN A 202 -1.49 12.45 -7.95
C ASN A 202 -1.16 11.83 -9.30
N ASP A 203 -2.06 11.00 -9.83
CA ASP A 203 -1.93 10.38 -11.15
C ASP A 203 -1.94 11.43 -12.28
N LEU A 204 -2.51 12.62 -12.04
CA LEU A 204 -2.46 13.74 -12.98
C LEU A 204 -1.24 14.66 -12.77
N PHE A 205 -0.28 14.27 -11.93
CA PHE A 205 0.87 15.08 -11.52
C PHE A 205 0.49 16.46 -10.93
N GLN A 206 -0.65 16.52 -10.25
CA GLN A 206 -1.12 17.70 -9.55
C GLN A 206 -0.80 17.61 -8.06
N THR A 207 -0.89 18.74 -7.36
CA THR A 207 -0.74 18.77 -5.90
C THR A 207 -1.77 17.85 -5.23
N THR A 208 -1.29 16.85 -4.50
CA THR A 208 -2.15 15.93 -3.75
C THR A 208 -2.97 16.66 -2.69
N THR A 209 -4.29 16.51 -2.77
CA THR A 209 -5.24 17.14 -1.84
C THR A 209 -6.24 16.12 -1.30
N CYS A 210 -6.92 16.45 -0.21
CA CYS A 210 -8.01 15.63 0.33
C CYS A 210 -9.36 16.33 0.21
N ILE A 211 -10.40 15.60 -0.21
CA ILE A 211 -11.76 16.15 -0.35
C ILE A 211 -12.42 16.51 1.00
N GLN A 212 -11.91 15.95 2.10
CA GLN A 212 -12.42 16.21 3.45
C GLN A 212 -11.98 17.59 3.97
N TRP A 213 -10.87 18.14 3.46
CA TRP A 213 -10.38 19.44 3.90
C TRP A 213 -11.32 20.58 3.51
N PRO A 214 -11.34 21.69 4.26
CA PRO A 214 -12.14 22.86 3.89
C PRO A 214 -11.75 23.38 2.50
N GLN A 215 -12.69 24.04 1.82
CA GLN A 215 -12.46 24.56 0.47
C GLN A 215 -11.25 25.53 0.44
N GLY A 216 -10.36 25.33 -0.53
CA GLY A 216 -9.16 26.17 -0.72
C GLY A 216 -7.94 25.76 0.11
N TYR A 217 -8.06 24.74 0.97
CA TYR A 217 -6.93 24.22 1.74
C TYR A 217 -6.08 23.26 0.90
N ILE A 218 -4.76 23.44 0.96
CA ILE A 218 -3.76 22.54 0.36
C ILE A 218 -3.13 21.58 1.38
N ASN A 219 -3.46 21.74 2.66
CA ASN A 219 -3.08 20.87 3.78
C ASN A 219 -4.26 20.80 4.77
N ALA A 220 -4.31 19.75 5.58
CA ALA A 220 -5.29 19.68 6.67
C ALA A 220 -5.12 20.88 7.64
N PRO A 221 -6.21 21.50 8.13
CA PRO A 221 -6.13 22.42 9.27
C PRO A 221 -5.47 21.74 10.48
N LEU A 222 -4.70 22.46 11.29
CA LEU A 222 -4.11 21.90 12.51
C LEU A 222 -4.53 22.73 13.74
N PRO A 223 -5.24 22.15 14.72
CA PRO A 223 -5.82 20.81 14.72
C PRO A 223 -7.01 20.68 13.75
N PHE A 224 -7.22 19.47 13.20
CA PHE A 224 -8.35 19.18 12.32
C PHE A 224 -9.47 18.44 13.07
N PHE A 225 -10.71 18.91 13.00
CA PHE A 225 -11.85 18.25 13.65
C PHE A 225 -13.00 17.99 12.66
N PRO A 226 -13.90 17.01 12.95
CA PRO A 226 -15.02 16.69 12.08
C PRO A 226 -15.93 17.88 11.75
N LYS A 227 -16.07 18.84 12.65
CA LYS A 227 -16.87 20.08 12.42
C LYS A 227 -16.29 20.99 11.33
N GLN A 228 -15.00 20.88 11.02
CA GLN A 228 -14.32 21.66 9.98
C GLN A 228 -14.33 20.93 8.63
N LYS A 229 -14.73 19.65 8.59
CA LYS A 229 -14.72 18.87 7.34
C LYS A 229 -15.70 19.46 6.33
N ARG A 230 -15.39 19.35 5.03
CA ARG A 230 -16.28 19.80 3.96
C ARG A 230 -17.63 19.07 4.04
N SER A 231 -18.74 19.81 3.93
CA SER A 231 -20.08 19.23 3.98
C SER A 231 -20.33 18.26 2.83
N GLU A 232 -20.89 17.08 3.13
CA GLU A 232 -21.24 16.06 2.14
C GLU A 232 -22.28 16.55 1.10
N LYS A 233 -23.12 17.53 1.46
CA LYS A 233 -24.10 18.15 0.54
C LYS A 233 -23.48 18.82 -0.69
N LYS A 234 -22.17 19.14 -0.69
CA LYS A 234 -21.45 19.71 -1.84
C LYS A 234 -20.83 18.65 -2.78
N LEU A 235 -21.04 17.36 -2.53
CA LEU A 235 -20.61 16.26 -3.42
C LEU A 235 -21.62 15.97 -4.54
N SER A 236 -22.62 16.84 -4.74
CA SER A 236 -23.64 16.65 -5.78
C SER A 236 -23.05 16.74 -7.20
N LYS A 237 -23.14 15.61 -7.91
CA LYS A 237 -23.04 15.42 -9.38
C LYS A 237 -21.66 15.61 -10.01
N VAL A 238 -20.85 14.55 -9.95
CA VAL A 238 -20.08 14.14 -11.16
C VAL A 238 -20.90 13.04 -11.83
N SER A 239 -21.92 13.44 -12.58
CA SER A 239 -22.60 12.57 -13.53
C SER A 239 -21.70 12.40 -14.75
N GLY A 240 -20.77 11.46 -14.67
CA GLY A 240 -20.13 10.86 -15.84
C GLY A 240 -20.59 9.41 -15.90
N ASN A 241 -21.53 9.12 -16.80
CA ASN A 241 -21.87 7.73 -17.12
C ASN A 241 -20.58 6.95 -17.43
N PRO A 242 -20.37 5.75 -16.87
CA PRO A 242 -19.43 4.83 -17.47
C PRO A 242 -20.07 4.37 -18.79
N THR A 243 -19.67 4.96 -19.91
CA THR A 243 -19.91 4.34 -21.21
C THR A 243 -19.12 3.04 -21.25
N CYS A 244 -19.84 1.97 -21.61
CA CYS A 244 -19.39 0.59 -21.76
C CYS A 244 -18.03 0.43 -22.45
#